data_AF-A0A015V4E1-F1
#
_entry.id   AF-A0A015V4E1-F1
#
_cell.length_a   1.000
_cell.length_b   1.000
_cell.length_c   1.000
_cell.angle_alpha   90.00
_cell.angle_beta   90.00
_cell.angle_gamma   90.00
#
_symmetry.space_group_name_H-M   'P 1'
#
loop_
_entity.id
_entity.type
_entity.pdbx_description
1 polymer ?
#
loop_
_entity_poly.entity_id
_entity_poly.type
_entity_poly.pdbx_seq_one_letter_code
_entity_poly.pdbx_strand_id
1 'polypeptide(L)'
;MLLLASCNGAQQTSEVDLIDIAGGMEKLTELKVSDLGKTIRYIPLETTDSCLIGDFPNIKLLDDKIMVYNGKQCLLFDKETGKFICSVGHRGDDPEAYSSTCGYLNPKNQLLYFNRDPNQLVKYDQKGNFAGVITIPSPETSTGNIQINRPGMNGFVFSDSIIIGHYVGGLGQRCPSSVLYFSDKGNYIDTIPNIIPELGTGQVGDINNISVRKGFGLLEGIIQIQYNNGKQSICVPGYTALWKCNDEIRFKELFTDTIYTLKHNQLEKYIIFNTGKYYWPASERTLTDNNSDRIMISYAIENDKLLYFQFIRGLYTDKHI
;
A
#
# COMPACT_ATOMS: atom_id res chain seq x y z
N MET A 1 -33.09 -45.15 5.70
CA MET A 1 -33.54 -44.19 4.68
C MET A 1 -32.42 -43.19 4.49
N LEU A 2 -31.60 -43.37 3.45
CA LEU A 2 -30.62 -42.37 3.02
C LEU A 2 -31.39 -41.20 2.40
N LEU A 3 -31.18 -39.99 2.89
CA LEU A 3 -31.58 -38.76 2.22
C LEU A 3 -30.32 -38.04 1.75
N LEU A 4 -30.01 -38.21 0.47
CA LEU A 4 -29.13 -37.32 -0.27
C LEU A 4 -29.94 -36.08 -0.61
N ALA A 5 -29.64 -34.95 0.04
CA ALA A 5 -30.08 -33.64 -0.40
C ALA A 5 -28.88 -32.93 -1.04
N SER A 6 -28.77 -33.12 -2.35
CA SER A 6 -27.98 -32.27 -3.24
C SER A 6 -28.73 -30.95 -3.41
N CYS A 7 -28.17 -29.85 -2.90
CA CYS A 7 -28.48 -28.52 -3.39
C CYS A 7 -27.21 -27.93 -3.98
N ASN A 8 -27.20 -27.87 -5.32
CA ASN A 8 -26.33 -27.02 -6.10
C ASN A 8 -26.47 -25.59 -5.58
N GLY A 9 -25.55 -25.16 -4.71
CA GLY A 9 -25.17 -23.77 -4.69
C GLY A 9 -24.49 -23.51 -6.02
N ALA A 10 -25.22 -22.96 -6.98
CA ALA A 10 -24.59 -22.30 -8.10
C ALA A 10 -23.65 -21.25 -7.48
N GLN A 11 -22.35 -21.54 -7.46
CA GLN A 11 -21.36 -20.49 -7.39
C GLN A 11 -21.69 -19.59 -8.57
N GLN A 12 -22.28 -18.43 -8.28
CA GLN A 12 -22.13 -17.28 -9.15
C GLN A 12 -20.62 -17.05 -9.20
N THR A 13 -19.96 -17.68 -10.16
CA THR A 13 -18.68 -17.21 -10.65
C THR A 13 -19.00 -15.88 -11.30
N SER A 14 -18.99 -14.80 -10.50
CA SER A 14 -18.84 -13.47 -11.05
C SER A 14 -17.61 -13.52 -11.95
N GLU A 15 -17.82 -13.28 -13.24
CA GLU A 15 -16.74 -13.20 -14.21
C GLU A 15 -15.77 -12.12 -13.71
N VAL A 16 -14.53 -12.51 -13.42
CA VAL A 16 -13.52 -11.61 -12.87
C VAL A 16 -13.06 -10.69 -14.00
N ASP A 17 -13.05 -9.38 -13.76
CA ASP A 17 -12.66 -8.41 -14.76
C ASP A 17 -11.20 -8.62 -15.17
N LEU A 18 -10.95 -8.66 -16.49
CA LEU A 18 -9.63 -8.90 -17.07
C LEU A 18 -9.16 -7.65 -17.83
N ILE A 19 -8.01 -7.10 -17.42
CA ILE A 19 -7.36 -5.99 -18.11
C ILE A 19 -6.23 -6.53 -18.98
N ASP A 20 -6.36 -6.44 -20.30
CA ASP A 20 -5.36 -6.92 -21.26
C ASP A 20 -4.17 -5.97 -21.41
N ILE A 21 -3.18 -6.14 -20.53
CA ILE A 21 -1.91 -5.40 -20.59
C ILE A 21 -1.07 -5.85 -21.78
N ALA A 22 -1.04 -7.15 -22.06
CA ALA A 22 -0.22 -7.70 -23.14
C ALA A 22 -0.62 -7.13 -24.50
N GLY A 23 -1.91 -7.18 -24.84
CA GLY A 23 -2.44 -6.61 -26.07
C GLY A 23 -2.35 -5.08 -26.10
N GLY A 24 -2.60 -4.42 -24.96
CA GLY A 24 -2.47 -2.96 -24.84
C GLY A 24 -1.05 -2.45 -25.15
N MET A 25 -0.02 -3.19 -24.72
CA MET A 25 1.37 -2.84 -25.01
C MET A 25 1.77 -3.01 -26.48
N GLU A 26 1.10 -3.87 -27.24
CA GLU A 26 1.35 -4.01 -28.68
C GLU A 26 0.70 -2.88 -29.48
N LYS A 27 -0.20 -2.11 -28.87
CA LYS A 27 -1.00 -1.06 -29.51
C LYS A 27 -1.06 0.18 -28.63
N LEU A 28 0.11 0.72 -28.27
CA LEU A 28 0.17 1.95 -27.49
C LEU A 28 -0.47 3.10 -28.27
N THR A 29 -1.45 3.76 -27.65
CA THR A 29 -2.10 4.96 -28.16
C THR A 29 -1.79 6.13 -27.25
N GLU A 30 -1.82 7.34 -27.82
CA GLU A 30 -1.76 8.56 -27.03
C GLU A 30 -2.96 8.64 -26.08
N LEU A 31 -2.70 8.91 -24.79
CA LEU A 31 -3.72 9.17 -23.79
C LEU A 31 -3.92 10.68 -23.65
N LYS A 32 -5.09 11.18 -24.00
CA LYS A 32 -5.41 12.61 -23.91
C LYS A 32 -5.98 12.93 -22.54
N VAL A 33 -5.75 14.14 -22.07
CA VAL A 33 -6.35 14.62 -20.80
C VAL A 33 -7.88 14.56 -20.85
N SER A 34 -8.48 14.76 -22.03
CA SER A 34 -9.92 14.60 -22.28
C SER A 34 -10.45 13.18 -22.03
N ASP A 35 -9.58 12.17 -22.11
CA ASP A 35 -9.94 10.77 -21.86
C ASP A 35 -10.02 10.49 -20.35
N LEU A 36 -9.29 11.27 -19.53
CA LEU A 36 -9.30 11.19 -18.07
C LEU A 36 -10.45 11.98 -17.45
N GLY A 37 -10.86 13.08 -18.08
CA GLY A 37 -11.94 13.91 -17.57
C GLY A 37 -12.23 15.16 -18.40
N LYS A 38 -13.33 15.83 -18.05
CA LYS A 38 -13.80 17.06 -18.73
C LYS A 38 -13.36 18.34 -18.04
N THR A 39 -12.96 18.27 -16.77
CA THR A 39 -12.71 19.43 -15.93
C THR A 39 -11.43 19.24 -15.16
N ILE A 40 -10.57 20.26 -15.18
CA ILE A 40 -9.35 20.34 -14.38
C ILE A 40 -9.57 21.43 -13.34
N ARG A 41 -9.36 21.09 -12.07
CA ARG A 41 -9.46 22.04 -10.95
C ARG A 41 -8.08 22.25 -10.35
N TYR A 42 -7.66 23.51 -10.24
CA TYR A 42 -6.45 23.89 -9.52
C TYR A 42 -6.85 24.46 -8.15
N ILE A 43 -6.23 23.96 -7.08
CA ILE A 43 -6.48 24.40 -5.71
C ILE A 43 -5.16 24.98 -5.18
N PRO A 44 -4.99 26.32 -5.16
CA PRO A 44 -3.81 26.92 -4.58
C PRO A 44 -3.83 26.74 -3.06
N LEU A 45 -2.79 26.15 -2.49
CA LEU A 45 -2.68 25.99 -1.04
C LEU A 45 -2.22 27.29 -0.40
N GLU A 46 -2.87 27.67 0.71
CA GLU A 46 -2.48 28.80 1.52
C GLU A 46 -1.01 28.68 1.93
N THR A 47 -0.27 29.78 1.81
CA THR A 47 1.15 29.84 2.11
C THR A 47 1.41 31.00 3.05
N THR A 48 1.61 30.67 4.33
CA THR A 48 2.00 31.59 5.40
C THR A 48 3.12 30.96 6.22
N ASP A 49 3.76 31.73 7.10
CA ASP A 49 4.79 31.21 8.01
C ASP A 49 4.30 30.03 8.87
N SER A 50 2.98 29.93 9.11
CA SER A 50 2.37 28.86 9.90
C SER A 50 2.14 27.55 9.13
N CYS A 51 2.23 27.57 7.80
CA CYS A 51 1.89 26.43 6.94
C CYS A 51 2.87 26.24 5.77
N LEU A 52 4.13 26.65 5.93
CA LEU A 52 5.17 26.47 4.93
C LEU A 52 5.36 24.99 4.60
N ILE A 53 5.18 24.64 3.32
CA ILE A 53 5.40 23.29 2.81
C ILE A 53 6.87 23.18 2.42
N GLY A 54 7.62 22.36 3.16
CA GLY A 54 9.03 22.08 2.88
C GLY A 54 9.23 21.06 1.74
N ASP A 55 10.48 20.69 1.52
CA ASP A 55 10.87 19.77 0.43
C ASP A 55 10.22 18.39 0.51
N PHE A 56 10.03 17.79 -0.67
CA PHE A 56 9.48 16.45 -0.87
C PHE A 56 8.12 16.22 -0.17
N PRO A 57 7.12 17.09 -0.41
CA PRO A 57 5.80 16.87 0.15
C PRO A 57 5.09 15.69 -0.52
N ASN A 58 4.40 14.93 0.30
CA ASN A 58 3.42 13.93 -0.12
C ASN A 58 2.01 14.47 0.12
N ILE A 59 1.07 14.04 -0.73
CA ILE A 59 -0.32 14.49 -0.70
C ILE A 59 -1.24 13.29 -0.57
N LYS A 60 -2.19 13.37 0.36
CA LYS A 60 -3.36 12.49 0.40
C LYS A 60 -4.63 13.32 0.34
N LEU A 61 -5.55 12.90 -0.52
CA LEU A 61 -6.90 13.46 -0.54
C LEU A 61 -7.74 12.72 0.51
N LEU A 62 -8.27 13.48 1.44
CA LEU A 62 -9.33 13.04 2.35
C LEU A 62 -10.69 13.48 1.77
N ASP A 63 -11.76 13.25 2.52
CA ASP A 63 -13.13 13.57 2.11
C ASP A 63 -13.26 15.04 1.67
N ASP A 64 -13.10 15.96 2.62
CA ASP A 64 -13.21 17.42 2.47
C ASP A 64 -11.86 18.15 2.66
N LYS A 65 -10.75 17.40 2.83
CA LYS A 65 -9.42 17.95 3.14
C LYS A 65 -8.33 17.43 2.21
N ILE A 66 -7.28 18.22 2.09
CA ILE A 66 -6.00 17.84 1.50
C ILE A 66 -5.01 17.71 2.66
N MET A 67 -4.47 16.51 2.85
CA MET A 67 -3.40 16.27 3.81
C MET A 67 -2.06 16.34 3.08
N VAL A 68 -1.22 17.28 3.51
CA VAL A 68 0.14 17.45 3.00
C VAL A 68 1.12 17.10 4.10
N TYR A 69 2.03 16.18 3.84
CA TYR A 69 3.00 15.74 4.84
C TYR A 69 4.37 15.55 4.22
N ASN A 70 5.42 15.72 5.02
CA ASN A 70 6.80 15.48 4.62
C ASN A 70 7.56 14.85 5.80
N GLY A 71 8.89 14.77 5.74
CA GLY A 71 9.68 14.18 6.84
C GLY A 71 9.55 14.88 8.20
N LYS A 72 9.00 16.11 8.25
CA LYS A 72 8.96 16.98 9.44
C LYS A 72 7.57 17.14 10.04
N GLN A 73 6.54 17.34 9.20
CA GLN A 73 5.21 17.72 9.67
C GLN A 73 4.09 17.15 8.79
N CYS A 74 2.87 17.21 9.31
CA CYS A 74 1.62 16.91 8.61
C CYS A 74 0.68 18.11 8.75
N LEU A 75 0.21 18.64 7.62
CA LEU A 75 -0.66 19.81 7.51
C LEU A 75 -1.99 19.41 6.86
N LEU A 76 -3.08 20.01 7.32
CA LEU A 76 -4.40 19.89 6.70
C LEU A 76 -4.80 21.20 6.04
N PHE A 77 -5.32 21.08 4.83
CA PHE A 77 -5.92 22.17 4.07
C PHE A 77 -7.34 21.81 3.67
N ASP A 78 -8.19 22.82 3.52
CA ASP A 78 -9.52 22.66 2.97
C ASP A 78 -9.44 22.30 1.48
N LYS A 79 -10.15 21.26 1.03
CA LYS A 79 -10.04 20.73 -0.33
C LYS A 79 -10.70 21.58 -1.39
N GLU A 80 -11.63 22.45 -1.01
CA GLU A 80 -12.35 23.31 -1.94
C GLU A 80 -11.65 24.65 -2.13
N THR A 81 -11.12 25.21 -1.04
CA THR A 81 -10.55 26.56 -0.99
C THR A 81 -9.02 26.59 -0.92
N GLY A 82 -8.38 25.49 -0.52
CA GLY A 82 -6.93 25.43 -0.29
C GLY A 82 -6.47 26.14 1.00
N LYS A 83 -7.40 26.62 1.83
CA LYS A 83 -7.06 27.31 3.08
C LYS A 83 -6.43 26.38 4.10
N PHE A 84 -5.46 26.89 4.85
CA PHE A 84 -4.82 26.14 5.92
C PHE A 84 -5.81 25.92 7.08
N ILE A 85 -5.84 24.70 7.61
CA ILE A 85 -6.69 24.32 8.74
C ILE A 85 -5.85 24.19 10.01
N CYS A 86 -4.87 23.29 10.01
CA CYS A 86 -3.98 23.05 11.15
C CYS A 86 -2.73 22.23 10.78
N SER A 87 -1.74 22.26 11.68
CA SER A 87 -0.74 21.20 11.77
C SER A 87 -1.30 20.09 12.66
N VAL A 88 -1.11 18.84 12.26
CA VAL A 88 -1.59 17.67 13.00
C VAL A 88 -0.44 17.07 13.79
N GLY A 89 -0.55 17.13 15.12
CA GLY A 89 0.45 16.60 16.05
C GLY A 89 1.87 17.08 15.75
N HIS A 90 2.85 16.28 16.14
CA HIS A 90 4.26 16.55 15.90
C HIS A 90 5.09 15.27 15.88
N ARG A 91 6.25 15.34 15.23
CA ARG A 91 7.26 14.28 15.27
C ARG A 91 8.10 14.43 16.54
N GLY A 92 8.41 13.31 17.20
CA GLY A 92 9.21 13.30 18.41
C GLY A 92 9.09 11.99 19.19
N ASP A 93 9.68 11.99 20.39
CA ASP A 93 9.73 10.81 21.26
C ASP A 93 8.77 10.91 22.46
N ASP A 94 8.22 12.10 22.74
CA ASP A 94 7.25 12.28 23.83
C ASP A 94 5.95 11.48 23.58
N PRO A 95 5.14 11.18 24.62
CA PRO A 95 4.01 10.27 24.53
C PRO A 95 2.93 10.65 23.50
N GLU A 96 2.84 11.93 23.14
CA GLU A 96 1.85 12.44 22.20
C GLU A 96 2.39 12.57 20.78
N ALA A 97 3.66 12.23 20.52
CA ALA A 97 4.28 12.35 19.21
C ALA A 97 4.09 11.11 18.32
N TYR A 98 4.20 11.29 17.01
CA TYR A 98 4.34 10.19 16.04
C TYR A 98 5.78 10.01 15.57
N SER A 99 6.09 8.79 15.12
CA SER A 99 7.37 8.45 14.48
C SER A 99 7.34 8.67 12.96
N SER A 100 6.14 8.70 12.37
CA SER A 100 5.89 8.96 10.95
C SER A 100 4.78 9.99 10.79
N THR A 101 5.00 10.95 9.89
CA THR A 101 4.06 12.02 9.52
C THR A 101 2.96 11.55 8.57
N CYS A 102 2.98 10.28 8.15
CA CYS A 102 1.94 9.71 7.29
C CYS A 102 0.72 9.32 8.12
N GLY A 103 -0.34 10.13 8.03
CA GLY A 103 -1.62 9.89 8.70
C GLY A 103 -2.54 8.94 7.93
N TYR A 104 -3.43 8.29 8.67
CA TYR A 104 -4.52 7.46 8.16
C TYR A 104 -5.84 7.92 8.76
N LEU A 105 -6.79 8.34 7.91
CA LEU A 105 -8.11 8.75 8.37
C LEU A 105 -8.98 7.52 8.65
N ASN A 106 -9.56 7.47 9.85
CA ASN A 106 -10.65 6.55 10.13
C ASN A 106 -11.99 7.27 9.85
N PRO A 107 -12.75 6.87 8.81
CA PRO A 107 -13.95 7.59 8.40
C PRO A 107 -15.10 7.48 9.41
N LYS A 108 -15.07 6.52 10.34
CA LYS A 108 -16.15 6.33 11.33
C LYS A 108 -16.05 7.31 12.49
N ASN A 109 -14.86 7.49 13.04
CA ASN A 109 -14.64 8.39 14.18
C ASN A 109 -13.98 9.72 13.79
N GLN A 110 -13.61 9.88 12.51
CA GLN A 110 -13.01 11.08 11.94
C GLN A 110 -11.64 11.44 12.55
N LEU A 111 -10.97 10.50 13.23
CA LEU A 111 -9.62 10.70 13.77
C LEU A 111 -8.55 10.28 12.76
N LEU A 112 -7.42 10.97 12.81
CA LEU A 112 -6.20 10.61 12.09
C LEU A 112 -5.31 9.77 12.98
N TYR A 113 -4.88 8.62 12.47
CA TYR A 113 -3.99 7.67 13.13
C TYR A 113 -2.60 7.78 12.52
N PHE A 114 -1.56 7.78 13.34
CA PHE A 114 -0.16 7.85 12.89
C PHE A 114 0.65 6.77 13.58
N ASN A 115 1.64 6.24 12.85
CA ASN A 115 2.56 5.26 13.41
C ASN A 115 3.42 5.89 14.52
N ARG A 116 3.45 5.23 15.67
CA ARG A 116 4.34 5.53 16.80
C ARG A 116 5.12 4.27 17.17
N ASP A 117 6.43 4.42 17.29
CA ASP A 117 7.33 3.36 17.71
C ASP A 117 7.11 2.93 19.17
N PRO A 118 7.27 1.63 19.50
CA PRO A 118 7.61 0.53 18.59
C PRO A 118 6.40 -0.05 17.83
N ASN A 119 5.20 -0.01 18.41
CA ASN A 119 4.03 -0.77 17.94
C ASN A 119 2.68 -0.08 18.27
N GLN A 120 2.63 1.24 18.16
CA GLN A 120 1.47 2.04 18.53
C GLN A 120 0.90 2.84 17.36
N LEU A 121 -0.39 3.15 17.47
CA LEU A 121 -1.01 4.22 16.69
C LEU A 121 -1.41 5.35 17.64
N VAL A 122 -0.80 6.52 17.43
CA VAL A 122 -1.24 7.76 18.07
C VAL A 122 -2.34 8.41 17.23
N LYS A 123 -3.33 8.98 17.90
CA LYS A 123 -4.55 9.51 17.30
C LYS A 123 -4.62 11.01 17.51
N TYR A 124 -5.09 11.74 16.51
CA TYR A 124 -5.43 13.16 16.62
C TYR A 124 -6.78 13.44 15.99
N ASP A 125 -7.46 14.47 16.48
CA ASP A 125 -8.58 15.04 15.76
C ASP A 125 -8.12 15.82 14.52
N GLN A 126 -9.06 16.23 13.66
CA GLN A 126 -8.77 17.02 12.46
C GLN A 126 -8.51 18.51 12.74
N LYS A 127 -8.36 18.89 14.02
CA LYS A 127 -7.86 20.20 14.47
C LYS A 127 -6.42 20.10 14.98
N GLY A 128 -5.84 18.90 14.96
CA GLY A 128 -4.46 18.62 15.36
C GLY A 128 -4.27 18.30 16.84
N ASN A 129 -5.35 18.16 17.61
CA ASN A 129 -5.27 17.86 19.04
C ASN A 129 -5.13 16.36 19.29
N PHE A 130 -4.30 15.99 20.26
CA PHE A 130 -4.12 14.60 20.69
C PHE A 130 -5.43 13.97 21.17
N ALA A 131 -5.72 12.77 20.69
CA ALA A 131 -6.94 12.01 20.96
C ALA A 131 -6.66 10.61 21.56
N GLY A 132 -5.41 10.35 21.98
CA GLY A 132 -5.01 9.12 22.64
C GLY A 132 -4.15 8.19 21.78
N VAL A 133 -3.81 7.04 22.35
CA VAL A 133 -2.96 6.02 21.72
C VAL A 133 -3.65 4.67 21.79
N ILE A 134 -3.40 3.80 20.80
CA ILE A 134 -3.68 2.37 20.87
C ILE A 134 -2.41 1.59 20.58
N THR A 135 -2.31 0.38 21.15
CA THR A 135 -1.22 -0.55 20.84
C THR A 135 -1.71 -1.52 19.79
N ILE A 136 -0.94 -1.69 18.72
CA ILE A 136 -1.18 -2.72 17.70
C ILE A 136 -0.14 -3.81 17.94
N PRO A 137 -0.53 -5.01 18.39
CA PRO A 137 0.42 -6.08 18.65
C PRO A 137 1.13 -6.43 17.34
N SER A 138 2.45 -6.52 17.39
CA SER A 138 3.20 -7.15 16.31
C SER A 138 2.86 -8.64 16.33
N PRO A 139 2.47 -9.25 15.20
CA PRO A 139 2.25 -10.69 15.17
C PRO A 139 3.53 -11.41 15.59
N GLU A 140 3.40 -12.43 16.45
CA GLU A 140 4.50 -13.29 16.82
C GLU A 140 5.07 -13.93 15.56
N THR A 141 6.27 -13.50 15.15
CA THR A 141 6.99 -14.18 14.08
C THR A 141 7.69 -15.39 14.68
N SER A 142 7.72 -16.50 13.93
CA SER A 142 8.39 -17.75 14.34
C SER A 142 9.91 -17.63 14.55
N THR A 143 10.46 -16.41 14.55
CA THR A 143 11.88 -16.12 14.74
C THR A 143 12.07 -15.05 15.82
N GLY A 144 11.51 -15.28 16.99
CA GLY A 144 12.06 -15.01 18.32
C GLY A 144 12.56 -13.61 18.72
N ASN A 145 13.14 -12.76 17.87
CA ASN A 145 13.86 -11.57 18.33
C ASN A 145 13.96 -10.40 17.33
N ILE A 146 13.23 -10.42 16.21
CA ILE A 146 13.27 -9.32 15.24
C ILE A 146 11.85 -8.84 14.90
N GLN A 147 11.39 -7.82 15.62
CA GLN A 147 10.14 -7.09 15.35
C GLN A 147 10.36 -6.09 14.20
N ILE A 148 10.35 -6.55 12.94
CA ILE A 148 10.44 -5.67 11.76
C ILE A 148 9.21 -5.83 10.84
N ASN A 149 8.24 -6.65 11.21
CA ASN A 149 6.92 -6.62 10.56
C ASN A 149 6.18 -5.37 11.05
N ARG A 150 6.55 -4.24 10.46
CA ARG A 150 5.83 -2.98 10.58
C ARG A 150 4.89 -2.91 9.39
N PRO A 151 3.67 -2.40 9.59
CA PRO A 151 2.85 -2.02 8.47
C PRO A 151 3.61 -0.98 7.64
N GLY A 152 3.53 -1.11 6.31
CA GLY A 152 4.17 -0.15 5.41
C GLY A 152 3.71 1.28 5.67
N MET A 153 4.37 2.27 5.05
CA MET A 153 3.98 3.69 5.15
C MET A 153 2.55 3.98 4.64
N ASN A 154 1.95 3.05 3.89
CA ASN A 154 0.52 3.04 3.52
C ASN A 154 -0.15 1.73 3.97
N GLY A 155 0.16 1.31 5.19
CA GLY A 155 -0.15 -0.01 5.68
C GLY A 155 -1.53 -0.18 6.28
N PHE A 156 -2.28 0.88 6.61
CA PHE A 156 -3.57 0.75 7.29
C PHE A 156 -4.76 1.27 6.50
N VAL A 157 -5.87 0.52 6.57
CA VAL A 157 -7.22 0.93 6.18
C VAL A 157 -8.18 0.65 7.35
N PHE A 158 -9.19 1.50 7.50
CA PHE A 158 -10.22 1.36 8.52
C PHE A 158 -11.56 1.00 7.89
N SER A 159 -12.25 0.03 8.50
CA SER A 159 -13.63 -0.30 8.17
C SER A 159 -14.39 -0.65 9.44
N ASP A 160 -15.54 -0.01 9.65
CA ASP A 160 -16.35 -0.16 10.86
C ASP A 160 -15.53 -0.01 12.16
N SER A 161 -15.45 -1.07 12.95
CA SER A 161 -14.64 -1.15 14.18
C SER A 161 -13.40 -2.03 14.01
N ILE A 162 -12.91 -2.14 12.77
CA ILE A 162 -11.77 -2.96 12.37
C ILE A 162 -10.68 -2.09 11.75
N ILE A 163 -9.46 -2.32 12.19
CA ILE A 163 -8.22 -1.78 11.63
C ILE A 163 -7.58 -2.91 10.83
N ILE A 164 -7.29 -2.65 9.57
CA ILE A 164 -6.71 -3.64 8.65
C ILE A 164 -5.32 -3.16 8.27
N GLY A 165 -4.31 -3.96 8.60
CA GLY A 165 -2.90 -3.66 8.34
C GLY A 165 -2.32 -4.57 7.28
N HIS A 166 -1.56 -4.02 6.32
CA HIS A 166 -0.70 -4.76 5.40
C HIS A 166 0.71 -4.84 5.96
N TYR A 167 1.25 -6.05 6.02
CA TYR A 167 2.57 -6.35 6.56
C TYR A 167 3.39 -7.09 5.53
N VAL A 168 4.60 -6.59 5.29
CA VAL A 168 5.57 -7.20 4.38
C VAL A 168 6.89 -7.40 5.09
N GLY A 169 7.52 -8.53 4.81
CA GLY A 169 8.86 -8.80 5.28
C GLY A 169 9.85 -7.88 4.56
N GLY A 170 10.48 -6.99 5.31
CA GLY A 170 11.62 -6.22 4.81
C GLY A 170 12.87 -7.09 4.69
N LEU A 171 13.77 -6.77 3.76
CA LEU A 171 15.15 -7.29 3.72
C LEU A 171 15.27 -8.83 3.77
N GLY A 172 14.44 -9.56 3.01
CA GLY A 172 14.53 -11.04 2.98
C GLY A 172 13.82 -11.75 4.14
N GLN A 173 13.21 -11.00 5.07
CA GLN A 173 12.60 -11.59 6.26
C GLN A 173 11.27 -12.29 5.98
N ARG A 174 11.00 -13.31 6.81
CA ARG A 174 9.76 -14.06 6.79
C ARG A 174 8.61 -13.21 7.35
N CYS A 175 7.62 -12.91 6.51
CA CYS A 175 6.33 -12.40 6.95
C CYS A 175 5.25 -13.43 6.60
N PRO A 176 4.78 -14.24 7.57
CA PRO A 176 3.83 -15.32 7.30
C PRO A 176 2.45 -14.82 6.87
N SER A 177 2.17 -13.54 7.12
CA SER A 177 0.89 -12.89 6.90
C SER A 177 1.05 -11.67 6.01
N SER A 178 0.18 -11.50 5.01
CA SER A 178 0.12 -10.25 4.21
C SER A 178 -0.81 -9.24 4.86
N VAL A 179 -1.95 -9.67 5.42
CA VAL A 179 -2.96 -8.77 6.01
C VAL A 179 -3.30 -9.21 7.43
N LEU A 180 -3.39 -8.26 8.34
CA LEU A 180 -3.81 -8.47 9.73
C LEU A 180 -5.01 -7.62 10.08
N TYR A 181 -5.90 -8.18 10.88
CA TYR A 181 -7.11 -7.54 11.35
C TYR A 181 -7.00 -7.28 12.84
N PHE A 182 -7.34 -6.07 13.26
CA PHE A 182 -7.39 -5.66 14.65
C PHE A 182 -8.72 -4.98 14.96
N SER A 183 -9.17 -5.05 16.20
CA SER A 183 -10.28 -4.22 16.67
C SER A 183 -9.89 -2.75 16.74
N ASP A 184 -10.86 -1.85 16.88
CA ASP A 184 -10.65 -0.42 17.13
C ASP A 184 -9.85 -0.11 18.42
N LYS A 185 -9.76 -1.08 19.33
CA LYS A 185 -8.91 -1.05 20.53
C LYS A 185 -7.49 -1.60 20.31
N GLY A 186 -7.20 -2.10 19.11
CA GLY A 186 -5.91 -2.66 18.73
C GLY A 186 -5.72 -4.15 19.05
N ASN A 187 -6.73 -4.86 19.57
CA ASN A 187 -6.61 -6.30 19.79
C ASN A 187 -6.59 -7.06 18.46
N TYR A 188 -5.68 -8.03 18.31
CA TYR A 188 -5.65 -8.95 17.17
C TYR A 188 -6.97 -9.70 17.01
N ILE A 189 -7.46 -9.81 15.77
CA ILE A 189 -8.67 -10.54 15.40
C ILE A 189 -8.31 -11.75 14.55
N ASP A 190 -7.64 -11.54 13.42
CA ASP A 190 -7.37 -12.58 12.42
C ASP A 190 -6.28 -12.13 11.44
N THR A 191 -5.91 -12.99 10.48
CA THR A 191 -4.95 -12.68 9.42
C THR A 191 -5.25 -13.41 8.11
N ILE A 192 -4.86 -12.80 6.99
CA ILE A 192 -4.71 -13.50 5.71
C ILE A 192 -3.22 -13.86 5.53
N PRO A 193 -2.91 -15.16 5.31
CA PRO A 193 -1.55 -15.61 5.03
C PRO A 193 -0.91 -14.89 3.85
N ASN A 194 0.41 -14.86 3.82
CA ASN A 194 1.13 -14.25 2.71
C ASN A 194 0.85 -15.03 1.40
N ILE A 195 0.46 -14.30 0.35
CA ILE A 195 0.17 -14.87 -0.96
C ILE A 195 1.38 -14.93 -1.87
N ILE A 196 2.48 -14.26 -1.50
CA ILE A 196 3.77 -14.40 -2.17
C ILE A 196 4.55 -15.55 -1.49
N PRO A 197 5.15 -16.47 -2.25
CA PRO A 197 6.08 -17.47 -1.70
C PRO A 197 7.18 -16.80 -0.87
N GLU A 198 7.62 -17.43 0.23
CA GLU A 198 8.71 -16.87 1.05
C GLU A 198 9.95 -16.57 0.19
N LEU A 199 10.65 -15.45 0.49
CA LEU A 199 11.85 -15.05 -0.24
C LEU A 199 12.91 -16.17 -0.20
N GLY A 200 13.00 -16.91 0.92
CA GLY A 200 13.92 -18.03 1.11
C GLY A 200 15.39 -17.64 0.99
N THR A 201 15.70 -16.34 1.02
CA THR A 201 17.01 -15.80 0.66
C THR A 201 17.43 -14.67 1.59
N GLY A 202 18.67 -14.78 2.04
CA GLY A 202 19.51 -13.65 2.40
C GLY A 202 19.27 -13.19 3.82
N GLN A 203 20.09 -13.69 4.75
CA GLN A 203 20.30 -12.94 5.97
C GLN A 203 20.97 -11.61 5.61
N VAL A 204 20.91 -10.62 6.50
CA VAL A 204 21.59 -9.32 6.29
C VAL A 204 23.07 -9.51 5.94
N GLY A 205 23.72 -10.56 6.46
CA GLY A 205 25.11 -10.91 6.15
C GLY A 205 25.37 -11.42 4.71
N ASP A 206 24.33 -11.82 3.97
CA ASP A 206 24.44 -12.30 2.59
C ASP A 206 24.27 -11.18 1.55
N ILE A 207 24.04 -9.94 2.00
CA ILE A 207 23.84 -8.80 1.11
C ILE A 207 25.17 -8.44 0.46
N ASN A 208 25.22 -8.53 -0.87
CA ASN A 208 26.35 -8.11 -1.68
C ASN A 208 26.27 -6.61 -2.01
N ASN A 209 25.09 -6.12 -2.36
CA ASN A 209 24.90 -4.73 -2.81
C ASN A 209 23.47 -4.24 -2.50
N ILE A 210 23.35 -2.95 -2.20
CA ILE A 210 22.08 -2.23 -2.07
C ILE A 210 22.12 -1.03 -3.01
N SER A 211 21.15 -0.96 -3.92
CA SER A 211 20.97 0.19 -4.81
C SER A 211 19.63 0.88 -4.55
N VAL A 212 19.63 2.20 -4.62
CA VAL A 212 18.42 3.03 -4.49
C VAL A 212 18.15 3.66 -5.83
N ARG A 213 16.96 3.41 -6.37
CA ARG A 213 16.48 4.01 -7.62
C ARG A 213 15.38 4.99 -7.29
N LYS A 214 15.53 6.21 -7.81
CA LYS A 214 14.46 7.20 -7.78
C LYS A 214 13.23 6.62 -8.47
N GLY A 215 12.07 6.77 -7.85
CA GLY A 215 10.83 6.30 -8.44
C GLY A 215 10.44 7.11 -9.66
N PHE A 216 9.52 6.53 -10.45
CA PHE A 216 8.91 7.18 -11.60
C PHE A 216 7.40 7.13 -11.41
N GLY A 217 6.69 8.17 -11.86
CA GLY A 217 5.23 8.25 -11.71
C GLY A 217 4.81 8.30 -10.24
N LEU A 218 3.95 7.37 -9.83
CA LEU A 218 3.39 7.28 -8.48
C LEU A 218 4.23 6.44 -7.51
N LEU A 219 5.37 5.92 -7.96
CA LEU A 219 6.34 5.28 -7.08
C LEU A 219 7.31 6.32 -6.53
N GLU A 220 7.51 6.31 -5.21
CA GLU A 220 8.50 7.19 -4.56
C GLU A 220 9.95 6.73 -4.87
N GLY A 221 10.18 5.42 -4.85
CA GLY A 221 11.49 4.82 -5.08
C GLY A 221 11.50 3.32 -4.93
N ILE A 222 12.61 2.71 -5.33
CA ILE A 222 12.86 1.28 -5.18
C ILE A 222 14.22 1.09 -4.55
N ILE A 223 14.25 0.35 -3.45
CA ILE A 223 15.49 -0.15 -2.85
C ILE A 223 15.66 -1.58 -3.36
N GLN A 224 16.70 -1.84 -4.13
CA GLN A 224 17.01 -3.15 -4.65
C GLN A 224 18.19 -3.73 -3.87
N ILE A 225 18.06 -4.98 -3.47
CA ILE A 225 19.03 -5.70 -2.64
C ILE A 225 19.48 -6.91 -3.44
N GLN A 226 20.78 -7.03 -3.64
CA GLN A 226 21.42 -8.14 -4.32
C GLN A 226 22.17 -8.98 -3.29
N TYR A 227 22.00 -10.30 -3.35
CA TYR A 227 22.63 -11.24 -2.43
C TYR A 227 23.80 -11.97 -3.09
N ASN A 228 24.72 -12.50 -2.27
CA ASN A 228 25.91 -13.23 -2.71
C ASN A 228 25.59 -14.45 -3.60
N ASN A 229 24.41 -15.02 -3.48
CA ASN A 229 23.95 -16.15 -4.31
C ASN A 229 23.37 -15.73 -5.67
N GLY A 230 23.51 -14.46 -6.06
CA GLY A 230 23.02 -13.91 -7.32
C GLY A 230 21.54 -13.52 -7.33
N LYS A 231 20.76 -13.93 -6.32
CA LYS A 231 19.35 -13.56 -6.23
C LYS A 231 19.18 -12.11 -5.80
N GLN A 232 18.01 -11.56 -6.09
CA GLN A 232 17.67 -10.17 -5.76
C GLN A 232 16.31 -10.05 -5.06
N SER A 233 16.11 -8.94 -4.37
CA SER A 233 14.81 -8.56 -3.80
C SER A 233 14.65 -7.05 -3.88
N ILE A 234 13.42 -6.57 -3.71
CA ILE A 234 13.14 -5.14 -3.64
C ILE A 234 12.36 -4.79 -2.38
N CYS A 235 12.53 -3.55 -1.95
CA CYS A 235 11.60 -2.83 -1.10
C CYS A 235 11.09 -1.62 -1.89
N VAL A 236 9.78 -1.38 -1.81
CA VAL A 236 9.13 -0.22 -2.42
C VAL A 236 8.56 0.63 -1.26
N PRO A 237 9.32 1.60 -0.74
CA PRO A 237 8.81 2.53 0.26
C PRO A 237 7.52 3.21 -0.25
N GLY A 238 6.57 3.44 0.66
CA GLY A 238 5.29 4.07 0.31
C GLY A 238 4.35 3.20 -0.54
N TYR A 239 4.65 1.93 -0.80
CA TYR A 239 3.74 1.05 -1.56
C TYR A 239 2.33 0.99 -0.92
N THR A 240 1.32 1.32 -1.70
CA THR A 240 -0.08 1.27 -1.30
C THR A 240 -0.66 -0.11 -1.65
N ALA A 241 -0.60 -1.04 -0.70
CA ALA A 241 -1.15 -2.38 -0.88
C ALA A 241 -2.65 -2.46 -0.57
N LEU A 242 -3.13 -1.59 0.31
CA LEU A 242 -4.51 -1.52 0.77
C LEU A 242 -5.09 -0.15 0.45
N TRP A 243 -6.30 -0.13 -0.08
CA TRP A 243 -7.08 1.10 -0.24
C TRP A 243 -8.57 0.79 -0.15
N LYS A 244 -9.38 1.81 0.11
CA LYS A 244 -10.84 1.71 0.13
C LYS A 244 -11.39 2.33 -1.16
N CYS A 245 -12.35 1.66 -1.78
CA CYS A 245 -13.16 2.23 -2.85
C CYS A 245 -14.62 1.90 -2.56
N ASN A 246 -15.47 2.92 -2.48
CA ASN A 246 -16.83 2.80 -1.96
C ASN A 246 -16.82 2.11 -0.59
N ASP A 247 -17.64 1.08 -0.36
CA ASP A 247 -17.67 0.31 0.90
C ASP A 247 -16.77 -0.93 0.88
N GLU A 248 -15.98 -1.12 -0.17
CA GLU A 248 -15.12 -2.28 -0.37
C GLU A 248 -13.65 -1.93 -0.10
N ILE A 249 -12.90 -2.92 0.41
CA ILE A 249 -11.47 -2.79 0.68
C ILE A 249 -10.72 -3.63 -0.32
N ARG A 250 -9.80 -2.98 -1.02
CA ARG A 250 -8.95 -3.62 -2.02
C ARG A 250 -7.60 -3.97 -1.43
N PHE A 251 -7.08 -5.09 -1.88
CA PHE A 251 -5.75 -5.55 -1.59
C PHE A 251 -5.04 -5.93 -2.88
N LYS A 252 -3.84 -5.41 -3.08
CA LYS A 252 -2.94 -5.82 -4.15
C LYS A 252 -1.55 -5.97 -3.58
N GLU A 253 -0.93 -7.11 -3.86
CA GLU A 253 0.42 -7.39 -3.41
C GLU A 253 1.43 -7.19 -4.55
N LEU A 254 2.68 -6.83 -4.22
CA LEU A 254 3.75 -6.78 -5.21
C LEU A 254 3.97 -8.16 -5.83
N PHE A 255 4.40 -8.20 -7.10
CA PHE A 255 4.60 -9.45 -7.85
C PHE A 255 3.35 -10.34 -8.02
N THR A 256 2.17 -9.80 -7.73
CA THR A 256 0.89 -10.40 -8.13
C THR A 256 0.26 -9.57 -9.25
N ASP A 257 -0.50 -10.25 -10.10
CA ASP A 257 -1.24 -9.67 -11.22
C ASP A 257 -2.71 -9.41 -10.87
N THR A 258 -3.11 -9.61 -9.61
CA THR A 258 -4.51 -9.63 -9.22
C THR A 258 -4.76 -8.58 -8.13
N ILE A 259 -5.82 -7.79 -8.30
CA ILE A 259 -6.45 -7.01 -7.23
C ILE A 259 -7.53 -7.87 -6.60
N TYR A 260 -7.54 -7.93 -5.28
CA TYR A 260 -8.51 -8.66 -4.48
C TYR A 260 -9.42 -7.71 -3.73
N THR A 261 -10.64 -8.16 -3.45
CA THR A 261 -11.52 -7.58 -2.45
C THR A 261 -11.40 -8.39 -1.16
N LEU A 262 -11.26 -7.69 -0.03
CA LEU A 262 -11.27 -8.33 1.29
C LEU A 262 -12.72 -8.54 1.73
N LYS A 263 -13.21 -9.78 1.69
CA LYS A 263 -14.55 -10.15 2.18
C LYS A 263 -14.48 -11.32 3.13
N HIS A 264 -15.14 -11.21 4.28
CA HIS A 264 -15.21 -12.29 5.28
C HIS A 264 -13.82 -12.90 5.63
N ASN A 265 -12.80 -12.05 5.78
CA ASN A 265 -11.40 -12.44 6.01
C ASN A 265 -10.78 -13.32 4.90
N GLN A 266 -11.30 -13.23 3.68
CA GLN A 266 -10.81 -13.93 2.50
C GLN A 266 -10.50 -12.96 1.36
N LEU A 267 -9.70 -13.45 0.41
CA LEU A 267 -9.35 -12.74 -0.82
C LEU A 267 -10.27 -13.20 -1.94
N GLU A 268 -11.21 -12.35 -2.32
CA GLU A 268 -12.02 -12.55 -3.52
C GLU A 268 -11.38 -11.83 -4.70
N LYS A 269 -11.15 -12.51 -5.82
CA LYS A 269 -10.56 -11.87 -7.01
C LYS A 269 -11.49 -10.79 -7.53
N TYR A 270 -10.94 -9.61 -7.81
CA TYR A 270 -11.69 -8.48 -8.34
C TYR A 270 -11.28 -8.15 -9.77
N ILE A 271 -9.99 -7.87 -9.98
CA ILE A 271 -9.43 -7.54 -11.30
C ILE A 271 -8.15 -8.35 -11.50
N ILE A 272 -7.95 -8.89 -12.70
CA ILE A 272 -6.71 -9.55 -13.11
C ILE A 272 -6.07 -8.74 -14.25
N PHE A 273 -4.80 -8.38 -14.07
CA PHE A 273 -3.96 -7.79 -15.12
C PHE A 273 -3.38 -8.91 -15.99
N ASN A 274 -3.97 -9.13 -17.16
CA ASN A 274 -3.44 -10.10 -18.11
C ASN A 274 -2.17 -9.55 -18.79
N THR A 275 -1.02 -9.96 -18.27
CA THR A 275 0.30 -9.58 -18.80
C THR A 275 0.80 -10.51 -19.91
N GLY A 276 0.07 -11.60 -20.24
CA GLY A 276 0.43 -12.53 -21.32
C GLY A 276 1.90 -12.97 -21.28
N LYS A 277 2.62 -12.78 -22.39
CA LYS A 277 4.05 -13.14 -22.52
C LYS A 277 4.99 -12.43 -21.53
N TYR A 278 4.53 -11.36 -20.89
CA TYR A 278 5.29 -10.58 -19.90
C TYR A 278 5.03 -11.01 -18.45
N TYR A 279 4.20 -12.04 -18.23
CA TYR A 279 3.84 -12.54 -16.90
C TYR A 279 5.05 -12.82 -16.03
N TRP A 280 5.04 -12.33 -14.79
CA TRP A 280 6.10 -12.60 -13.82
C TRP A 280 5.59 -13.48 -12.68
N PRO A 281 6.01 -14.75 -12.61
CA PRO A 281 5.67 -15.61 -11.49
C PRO A 281 6.26 -15.07 -10.18
N ALA A 282 5.42 -14.97 -9.14
CA ALA A 282 5.85 -14.52 -7.81
C ALA A 282 6.99 -15.39 -7.23
N SER A 283 7.05 -16.68 -7.58
CA SER A 283 8.13 -17.62 -7.20
C SER A 283 9.47 -17.30 -7.87
N GLU A 284 9.46 -16.63 -9.02
CA GLU A 284 10.66 -16.28 -9.79
C GLU A 284 11.11 -14.83 -9.56
N ARG A 285 10.42 -14.08 -8.71
CA ARG A 285 10.69 -12.65 -8.45
C ARG A 285 12.10 -12.33 -7.95
N THR A 286 12.82 -13.33 -7.46
CA THR A 286 14.20 -13.18 -6.98
C THR A 286 15.25 -13.52 -8.04
N LEU A 287 14.83 -14.10 -9.16
CA LEU A 287 15.72 -14.53 -10.23
C LEU A 287 16.04 -13.37 -11.16
N THR A 288 17.32 -13.29 -11.55
CA THR A 288 17.82 -12.24 -12.45
C THR A 288 17.75 -12.63 -13.92
N ASP A 289 17.63 -13.92 -14.20
CA ASP A 289 17.67 -14.46 -15.56
C ASP A 289 16.30 -14.31 -16.24
N ASN A 290 16.31 -14.02 -17.53
CA ASN A 290 15.10 -13.95 -18.38
C ASN A 290 13.97 -13.05 -17.83
N ASN A 291 14.32 -11.99 -17.10
CA ASN A 291 13.34 -11.08 -16.51
C ASN A 291 13.22 -9.71 -17.21
N SER A 292 14.01 -9.48 -18.27
CA SER A 292 14.11 -8.18 -18.94
C SER A 292 12.78 -7.67 -19.49
N ASP A 293 11.87 -8.57 -19.80
CA ASP A 293 10.55 -8.27 -20.34
C ASP A 293 9.42 -8.52 -19.35
N ARG A 294 9.74 -8.95 -18.12
CA ARG A 294 8.73 -9.25 -17.11
C ARG A 294 8.13 -7.97 -16.56
N ILE A 295 6.82 -8.02 -16.33
CA ILE A 295 6.06 -6.89 -15.80
C ILE A 295 5.74 -7.12 -14.33
N MET A 296 6.00 -6.09 -13.53
CA MET A 296 5.49 -5.97 -12.16
C MET A 296 4.52 -4.80 -12.10
N ILE A 297 3.24 -5.07 -11.81
CA ILE A 297 2.29 -4.01 -11.49
C ILE A 297 2.73 -3.39 -10.16
N SER A 298 3.17 -2.14 -10.22
CA SER A 298 3.87 -1.46 -9.13
C SER A 298 2.96 -0.55 -8.33
N TYR A 299 1.85 -0.09 -8.90
CA TYR A 299 0.87 0.76 -8.25
C TYR A 299 -0.52 0.54 -8.83
N ALA A 300 -1.55 0.65 -8.01
CA ALA A 300 -2.94 0.69 -8.44
C ALA A 300 -3.76 1.56 -7.47
N ILE A 301 -4.68 2.35 -8.00
CA ILE A 301 -5.70 3.08 -7.24
C ILE A 301 -6.94 3.21 -8.11
N GLU A 302 -8.11 3.26 -7.48
CA GLU A 302 -9.37 3.38 -8.22
C GLU A 302 -10.32 4.38 -7.57
N ASN A 303 -11.29 4.81 -8.36
CA ASN A 303 -12.52 5.43 -7.88
C ASN A 303 -13.73 4.66 -8.45
N ASP A 304 -14.92 5.23 -8.34
CA ASP A 304 -16.17 4.65 -8.83
C ASP A 304 -16.24 4.47 -10.36
N LYS A 305 -15.27 5.02 -11.13
CA LYS A 305 -15.30 5.07 -12.59
C LYS A 305 -14.03 4.57 -13.28
N LEU A 306 -12.88 4.76 -12.66
CA LEU A 306 -11.57 4.56 -13.27
C LEU A 306 -10.66 3.80 -12.32
N LEU A 307 -9.95 2.82 -12.86
CA LEU A 307 -8.75 2.24 -12.28
C LEU A 307 -7.53 2.89 -12.93
N TYR A 308 -6.68 3.51 -12.13
CA TYR A 308 -5.36 3.94 -12.54
C TYR A 308 -4.32 2.95 -12.00
N PHE A 309 -3.41 2.50 -12.85
CA PHE A 309 -2.31 1.63 -12.43
C PHE A 309 -1.02 1.99 -13.15
N GLN A 310 0.08 1.59 -12.54
CA GLN A 310 1.43 1.70 -13.09
C GLN A 310 2.10 0.33 -13.01
N PHE A 311 2.95 0.05 -13.98
CA PHE A 311 3.80 -1.14 -13.96
C PHE A 311 5.23 -0.81 -14.38
N ILE A 312 6.15 -1.70 -14.03
CA ILE A 312 7.55 -1.67 -14.43
C ILE A 312 7.83 -2.89 -15.29
N ARG A 313 8.47 -2.69 -16.44
CA ARG A 313 9.03 -3.76 -17.25
C ARG A 313 10.53 -3.86 -17.00
N GLY A 314 11.06 -5.07 -16.85
CA GLY A 314 12.50 -5.29 -16.72
C GLY A 314 13.10 -4.73 -15.43
N LEU A 315 12.46 -4.99 -14.29
CA LEU A 315 12.81 -4.45 -12.97
C LEU A 315 14.30 -4.58 -12.61
N TYR A 316 14.98 -5.68 -12.98
CA TYR A 316 16.40 -5.88 -12.65
C TYR A 316 17.36 -5.58 -13.80
N THR A 317 16.88 -4.91 -14.86
CA THR A 317 17.73 -4.48 -15.97
C THR A 317 18.17 -3.03 -15.80
N ASP A 318 19.35 -2.71 -16.35
CA ASP A 318 19.89 -1.34 -16.40
C ASP A 318 19.22 -0.49 -17.49
N LYS A 319 18.34 -1.08 -18.30
CA LYS A 319 17.64 -0.38 -19.39
C LYS A 319 16.35 0.22 -18.85
N HIS A 320 16.34 1.54 -18.70
CA HIS A 320 15.13 2.31 -18.46
C HIS A 320 14.25 2.25 -19.72
N ILE A 321 13.15 1.50 -19.68
CA ILE A 321 12.05 1.55 -20.66
C ILE A 321 10.76 1.77 -19.88
#